data_AF-A0A1V2BA43-F1
#
_entry.id   AF-A0A1V2BA43-F1
#
_cell.length_a   1.000
_cell.length_b   1.000
_cell.length_c   1.000
_cell.angle_alpha   90.00
_cell.angle_beta   90.00
_cell.angle_gamma   90.00
#
_symmetry.space_group_name_H-M   'P 1'
#
loop_
_entity.id
_entity.type
_entity.pdbx_description
1 polymer ?
#
loop_
_entity_poly.entity_id
_entity_poly.type
_entity_poly.pdbx_seq_one_letter_code
_entity_poly.pdbx_strand_id
1 'polypeptide(L)'
;MEGKFQFRTSVNAVDFLVNDQDFTLKLKPCKGIAKETKKKAKANIDAFGLQDRYSHHKDIAADILKKAYTYNNQAVENLYSGLVINGKPIFTSPAEIKELVMGNYLHPDSFHKRILSKLTKDIAEEFGLTL
;
A
#
# COMPACT_ATOMS: atom_id res chain seq x y z
N MET A 1 -14.24 -0.73 3.48
CA MET A 1 -13.88 -0.80 2.05
C MET A 1 -12.83 -1.88 1.80
N GLU A 2 -12.06 -2.24 2.82
CA GLU A 2 -11.12 -3.35 2.77
C GLU A 2 -11.77 -4.64 2.26
N GLY A 3 -11.04 -5.37 1.41
CA GLY A 3 -11.51 -6.57 0.71
C GLY A 3 -12.53 -6.34 -0.42
N LYS A 4 -12.95 -5.08 -0.68
CA LYS A 4 -13.93 -4.77 -1.75
C LYS A 4 -13.31 -3.99 -2.92
N PHE A 5 -12.56 -2.94 -2.62
CA PHE A 5 -11.86 -2.17 -3.63
C PHE A 5 -10.46 -1.87 -3.13
N GLN A 6 -9.54 -1.77 -4.09
CA GLN A 6 -8.13 -1.54 -3.83
C GLN A 6 -7.58 -0.51 -4.81
N PHE A 7 -6.71 0.38 -4.34
CA PHE A 7 -5.98 1.31 -5.18
C PHE A 7 -4.93 0.57 -6.01
N ARG A 8 -4.83 0.89 -7.30
CA ARG A 8 -3.85 0.27 -8.22
C ARG A 8 -3.30 1.30 -9.18
N THR A 9 -2.01 1.22 -9.44
CA THR A 9 -1.26 2.08 -10.37
C THR A 9 -1.33 1.57 -11.80
N SER A 10 -1.54 0.25 -11.99
CA SER A 10 -1.55 -0.42 -13.31
C SER A 10 -0.23 -0.30 -14.09
N VAL A 11 0.87 0.11 -13.44
CA VAL A 11 2.22 0.14 -14.00
C VAL A 11 3.06 -0.96 -13.35
N ASN A 12 4.09 -1.45 -14.03
CA ASN A 12 5.06 -2.34 -13.39
C ASN A 12 6.24 -1.53 -12.83
N ALA A 13 7.01 -2.14 -11.93
CA ALA A 13 8.09 -1.45 -11.23
C ALA A 13 9.22 -1.00 -12.18
N VAL A 14 9.57 -1.81 -13.19
CA VAL A 14 10.66 -1.48 -14.13
C VAL A 14 10.29 -0.27 -14.97
N ASP A 15 9.10 -0.27 -15.55
CA ASP A 15 8.59 0.82 -16.38
C ASP A 15 8.56 2.13 -15.60
N PHE A 16 8.12 2.10 -14.34
CA PHE A 16 8.08 3.31 -13.53
C PHE A 16 9.46 3.75 -13.03
N LEU A 17 10.30 2.85 -12.52
CA LEU A 17 11.56 3.20 -11.86
C LEU A 17 12.72 3.44 -12.83
N VAL A 18 12.67 2.84 -14.02
CA VAL A 18 13.79 2.85 -14.99
C VAL A 18 13.39 3.56 -16.27
N ASN A 19 12.18 3.33 -16.77
CA ASN A 19 11.73 3.90 -18.05
C ASN A 19 10.96 5.22 -17.88
N ASP A 20 10.90 5.75 -16.64
CA ASP A 20 10.16 6.96 -16.27
C ASP A 20 8.70 6.97 -16.76
N GLN A 21 8.11 5.77 -16.89
CA GLN A 21 6.74 5.63 -17.38
C GLN A 21 5.75 6.13 -16.35
N ASP A 22 4.84 6.98 -16.81
CA ASP A 22 3.80 7.52 -15.96
C ASP A 22 2.67 6.52 -15.67
N PHE A 23 1.90 6.74 -14.59
CA PHE A 23 0.81 5.85 -14.18
C PHE A 23 -0.47 6.57 -13.77
N THR A 24 -1.56 5.80 -13.61
CA THR A 24 -2.83 6.34 -13.11
C THR A 24 -3.27 5.58 -11.87
N LEU A 25 -3.69 6.31 -10.84
CA LEU A 25 -4.19 5.71 -9.62
C LEU A 25 -5.69 5.43 -9.75
N LYS A 26 -6.09 4.16 -9.70
CA LYS A 26 -7.49 3.74 -9.88
C LYS A 26 -7.95 2.80 -8.76
N LEU A 27 -9.20 2.98 -8.31
CA LEU A 27 -9.89 2.03 -7.45
C LEU A 27 -10.45 0.88 -8.30
N LYS A 28 -9.91 -0.32 -8.09
CA LYS A 28 -10.35 -1.54 -8.78
C LYS A 28 -11.06 -2.47 -7.80
N PRO A 29 -12.12 -3.19 -8.23
CA PRO A 29 -12.75 -4.20 -7.39
C PRO A 29 -11.79 -5.38 -7.15
N CYS A 30 -11.77 -5.91 -5.93
CA CYS A 30 -11.04 -7.15 -5.64
C CYS A 30 -11.72 -8.37 -6.31
N LYS A 31 -10.99 -9.47 -6.48
CA LYS A 31 -11.53 -10.72 -7.02
C LYS A 31 -12.51 -11.36 -6.02
N GLY A 32 -13.53 -12.07 -6.52
CA GLY A 32 -14.44 -12.86 -5.68
C GLY A 32 -15.56 -12.08 -4.96
N ILE A 33 -15.76 -10.81 -5.28
CA ILE A 33 -16.78 -9.99 -4.61
C ILE A 33 -18.16 -10.24 -5.21
N ALA A 34 -19.16 -10.48 -4.35
CA ALA A 34 -20.56 -10.57 -4.73
C ALA A 34 -21.03 -9.30 -5.47
N LYS A 35 -21.85 -9.47 -6.51
CA LYS A 35 -22.35 -8.39 -7.38
C LYS A 35 -23.00 -7.24 -6.58
N GLU A 36 -23.80 -7.59 -5.58
CA GLU A 36 -24.50 -6.61 -4.74
C GLU A 36 -23.53 -5.79 -3.89
N THR A 37 -22.54 -6.44 -3.28
CA THR A 37 -21.47 -5.78 -2.52
C THR A 37 -20.65 -4.85 -3.41
N LYS A 38 -20.35 -5.26 -4.64
CA LYS A 38 -19.66 -4.42 -5.64
C LYS A 38 -20.48 -3.18 -5.98
N LYS A 39 -21.79 -3.32 -6.20
CA LYS A 39 -22.70 -2.21 -6.51
C LYS A 39 -22.75 -1.19 -5.36
N LYS A 40 -22.94 -1.64 -4.12
CA LYS A 40 -22.95 -0.78 -2.93
C LYS A 40 -21.62 -0.05 -2.73
N ALA A 41 -20.50 -0.75 -2.87
CA ALA A 41 -19.18 -0.15 -2.74
C ALA A 41 -18.91 0.89 -3.84
N LYS A 42 -19.33 0.62 -5.08
CA LYS A 42 -19.23 1.58 -6.19
C LYS A 42 -20.07 2.84 -5.93
N ALA A 43 -21.31 2.68 -5.45
CA ALA A 43 -22.15 3.82 -5.07
C ALA A 43 -21.48 4.71 -4.01
N ASN A 44 -20.82 4.11 -3.00
CA ASN A 44 -20.08 4.87 -2.00
C ASN A 44 -18.86 5.58 -2.61
N ILE A 45 -18.10 4.92 -3.48
CA ILE A 45 -16.95 5.53 -4.17
C ILE A 45 -17.39 6.77 -4.94
N ASP A 46 -18.55 6.70 -5.61
CA ASP A 46 -19.09 7.79 -6.41
C ASP A 46 -19.64 8.91 -5.52
N ALA A 47 -20.44 8.58 -4.50
CA ALA A 47 -21.03 9.55 -3.57
C ALA A 47 -19.96 10.38 -2.82
N PHE A 48 -18.83 9.77 -2.45
CA PHE A 48 -17.74 10.45 -1.76
C PHE A 48 -16.66 11.01 -2.71
N GLY A 49 -16.77 10.77 -4.02
CA GLY A 49 -15.78 11.19 -5.01
C GLY A 49 -14.39 10.60 -4.76
N LEU A 50 -14.31 9.37 -4.23
CA LEU A 50 -13.03 8.81 -3.75
C LEU A 50 -12.02 8.63 -4.88
N GLN A 51 -12.47 8.26 -6.09
CA GLN A 51 -11.59 8.11 -7.24
C GLN A 51 -10.91 9.44 -7.62
N ASP A 52 -11.66 10.54 -7.62
CA ASP A 52 -11.15 11.87 -7.94
C ASP A 52 -10.20 12.38 -6.85
N ARG A 53 -10.63 12.35 -5.59
CA ARG A 53 -9.82 12.81 -4.45
C ARG A 53 -8.48 12.10 -4.36
N TYR A 54 -8.48 10.77 -4.44
CA TYR A 54 -7.24 10.00 -4.31
C TYR A 54 -6.33 10.12 -5.52
N SER A 55 -6.86 10.46 -6.71
CA SER A 55 -6.01 10.69 -7.90
C SER A 55 -4.99 11.82 -7.71
N HIS A 56 -5.27 12.76 -6.80
CA HIS A 56 -4.36 13.85 -6.43
C HIS A 56 -3.20 13.39 -5.55
N HIS A 57 -3.21 12.14 -5.04
CA HIS A 57 -2.17 11.55 -4.19
C HIS A 57 -1.25 10.58 -4.97
N LYS A 58 -1.06 10.86 -6.25
CA LYS A 58 -0.21 10.05 -7.14
C LYS A 58 1.27 10.14 -6.75
N ASP A 59 1.71 11.29 -6.27
CA ASP A 59 3.03 11.52 -5.68
C ASP A 59 3.30 10.57 -4.50
N ILE A 60 2.30 10.38 -3.62
CA ILE A 60 2.39 9.46 -2.49
C ILE A 60 2.48 8.01 -2.98
N ALA A 61 1.67 7.63 -3.97
CA ALA A 61 1.75 6.29 -4.57
C ALA A 61 3.11 6.01 -5.23
N ALA A 62 3.72 7.02 -5.87
CA ALA A 62 5.06 6.94 -6.44
C ALA A 62 6.14 6.72 -5.36
N ASP A 63 6.04 7.42 -4.22
CA ASP A 63 6.95 7.21 -3.08
C ASP A 63 6.81 5.80 -2.48
N ILE A 64 5.58 5.33 -2.28
CA ILE A 64 5.31 3.97 -1.78
C ILE A 64 5.89 2.92 -2.72
N LEU A 65 5.73 3.07 -4.03
CA LEU A 65 6.29 2.17 -5.03
C LEU A 65 7.82 2.07 -4.89
N LYS A 66 8.51 3.22 -4.85
CA LYS A 66 9.97 3.28 -4.67
C LYS A 66 10.38 2.56 -3.38
N LYS A 67 9.72 2.88 -2.27
CA LYS A 67 10.00 2.26 -0.97
C LYS A 67 9.71 0.76 -0.97
N ALA A 68 8.63 0.29 -1.59
CA ALA A 68 8.30 -1.13 -1.65
C ALA A 68 9.33 -1.93 -2.45
N TYR A 69 9.90 -1.32 -3.50
CA TYR A 69 10.98 -1.93 -4.26
C TYR A 69 12.32 -1.95 -3.49
N THR A 70 12.69 -0.83 -2.87
CA THR A 70 13.91 -0.68 -2.07
C THR A 70 13.88 -1.55 -0.80
N TYR A 71 12.79 -1.49 -0.05
CA TYR A 71 12.55 -2.22 1.19
C TYR A 71 11.64 -3.43 0.94
N ASN A 72 11.96 -4.21 -0.09
CA ASN A 72 11.26 -5.47 -0.33
C ASN A 72 11.37 -6.44 0.86
N ASN A 73 10.60 -7.52 0.87
CA ASN A 73 10.56 -8.45 2.00
C ASN A 73 11.95 -8.94 2.43
N GLN A 74 12.86 -9.24 1.50
CA GLN A 74 14.22 -9.66 1.85
C GLN A 74 15.02 -8.56 2.54
N ALA A 75 14.93 -7.33 2.05
CA ALA A 75 15.57 -6.18 2.70
C ALA A 75 15.01 -5.94 4.11
N VAL A 76 13.70 -6.11 4.30
CA VAL A 76 13.04 -6.00 5.61
C VAL A 76 13.53 -7.09 6.57
N GLU A 77 13.62 -8.35 6.12
CA GLU A 77 14.14 -9.44 6.96
C GLU A 77 15.61 -9.22 7.37
N ASN A 78 16.42 -8.69 6.45
CA ASN A 78 17.80 -8.32 6.75
C ASN A 78 17.88 -7.20 7.80
N LEU A 79 17.01 -6.19 7.71
CA LEU A 79 16.93 -5.13 8.71
C LEU A 79 16.43 -5.67 10.05
N TYR A 80 15.41 -6.52 10.05
CA TYR A 80 14.85 -7.12 11.25
C TYR A 80 15.90 -7.92 12.03
N SER A 81 16.68 -8.75 11.33
CA SER A 81 17.75 -9.56 11.92
C SER A 81 18.98 -8.75 12.32
N GLY A 82 19.28 -7.65 11.61
CA GLY A 82 20.47 -6.82 11.87
C GLY A 82 20.30 -5.74 12.94
N LEU A 83 19.07 -5.30 13.23
CA LEU A 83 18.79 -4.17 14.13
C LEU A 83 18.62 -4.64 15.58
N VAL A 84 19.75 -5.02 16.19
CA VAL A 84 19.86 -5.52 17.57
C VAL A 84 20.72 -4.57 18.41
N ILE A 85 20.21 -4.13 19.56
CA ILE A 85 20.95 -3.32 20.55
C ILE A 85 21.04 -4.11 21.85
N ASN A 86 22.25 -4.25 22.41
CA ASN A 86 22.50 -4.98 23.66
C ASN A 86 21.88 -6.40 23.67
N GLY A 87 21.95 -7.10 22.53
CA GLY A 87 21.41 -8.45 22.38
C GLY A 87 19.88 -8.54 22.29
N LYS A 88 19.17 -7.41 22.14
CA LYS A 88 17.71 -7.36 21.96
C LYS A 88 17.32 -6.75 20.62
N PRO A 89 16.40 -7.36 19.86
CA PRO A 89 15.84 -6.74 18.67
C PRO A 89 15.16 -5.41 19.01
N ILE A 90 15.34 -4.40 18.15
CA ILE A 90 14.65 -3.11 18.29
C ILE A 90 13.16 -3.25 17.94
N PHE A 91 12.84 -4.15 17.00
CA PHE A 91 11.49 -4.38 16.48
C PHE A 91 10.96 -5.73 16.95
N THR A 92 9.65 -5.82 17.13
CA THR A 92 8.97 -7.08 17.54
C THR A 92 8.68 -8.00 16.36
N SER A 93 8.61 -7.44 15.15
CA SER A 93 8.34 -8.19 13.92
C SER A 93 8.82 -7.43 12.67
N PRO A 94 9.02 -8.13 11.54
CA PRO A 94 9.23 -7.51 10.23
C PRO A 94 8.14 -6.50 9.84
N ALA A 95 6.90 -6.72 10.30
CA ALA A 95 5.77 -5.83 10.03
C ALA A 95 5.97 -4.41 10.58
N GLU A 96 6.58 -4.26 11.77
CA GLU A 96 6.88 -2.94 12.33
C GLU A 96 7.87 -2.15 11.47
N ILE A 97 8.85 -2.85 10.88
CA ILE A 97 9.81 -2.22 9.95
C ILE A 97 9.09 -1.80 8.67
N LYS A 98 8.20 -2.63 8.12
CA LYS A 98 7.38 -2.27 6.95
C LYS A 98 6.56 -1.00 7.22
N GLU A 99 5.88 -0.92 8.37
CA GLU A 99 5.13 0.28 8.76
C GLU A 99 6.03 1.50 8.99
N LEU A 100 7.23 1.31 9.55
CA LEU A 100 8.23 2.36 9.74
C LEU A 100 8.68 2.96 8.41
N VAL A 101 9.13 2.12 7.46
CA VAL A 101 9.65 2.60 6.17
C VAL A 101 8.56 3.19 5.28
N MET A 102 7.35 2.64 5.35
CA MET A 102 6.18 3.20 4.66
C MET A 102 5.69 4.50 5.32
N GLY A 103 6.03 4.73 6.60
CA GLY A 103 5.54 5.85 7.38
C GLY A 103 4.02 5.78 7.62
N ASN A 104 3.42 4.59 7.53
CA ASN A 104 1.97 4.42 7.67
C ASN A 104 1.61 3.01 8.14
N TYR A 105 0.37 2.85 8.60
CA TYR A 105 -0.13 1.54 9.02
C TYR A 105 -0.50 0.69 7.81
N LEU A 106 -0.11 -0.58 7.87
CA LEU A 106 -0.42 -1.56 6.84
C LEU A 106 -1.52 -2.53 7.31
N HIS A 107 -1.76 -2.64 8.62
CA HIS A 107 -2.84 -3.47 9.14
C HIS A 107 -4.19 -2.72 9.08
N PRO A 108 -5.27 -3.32 8.51
CA PRO A 108 -6.58 -2.67 8.38
C PRO A 108 -7.16 -2.15 9.70
N ASP A 109 -6.94 -2.86 10.80
CA ASP A 109 -7.43 -2.45 12.13
C ASP A 109 -6.82 -1.12 12.60
N SER A 110 -5.66 -0.74 12.06
CA SER A 110 -4.97 0.51 12.40
C SER A 110 -5.20 1.64 11.38
N PHE A 111 -5.99 1.42 10.32
CA PHE A 111 -6.22 2.43 9.27
C PHE A 111 -6.85 3.74 9.77
N HIS A 112 -7.61 3.67 10.86
CA HIS A 112 -8.22 4.84 11.48
C HIS A 112 -7.20 5.77 12.17
N LYS A 113 -5.98 5.30 12.42
CA LYS A 113 -4.94 6.05 13.14
C LYS A 113 -4.18 7.03 12.25
N ARG A 114 -4.19 6.83 10.92
CA ARG A 114 -3.48 7.72 9.99
C ARG A 114 -4.18 7.75 8.63
N ILE A 115 -4.27 8.96 8.08
CA ILE A 115 -4.83 9.15 6.74
C ILE A 115 -4.04 8.35 5.70
N LEU A 116 -4.73 7.99 4.62
CA LEU A 116 -4.14 7.27 3.49
C LEU A 116 -3.54 5.88 3.81
N SER A 117 -3.69 5.34 5.03
CA SER A 117 -3.21 3.98 5.39
C SER A 117 -3.65 2.92 4.37
N LYS A 118 -4.90 2.99 3.93
CA LYS A 118 -5.41 2.08 2.89
C LYS A 118 -4.70 2.24 1.55
N LEU A 119 -4.43 3.46 1.10
CA LEU A 119 -3.68 3.71 -0.13
C LEU A 119 -2.27 3.14 0.01
N THR A 120 -1.61 3.41 1.15
CA THR A 120 -0.27 2.90 1.44
C THR A 120 -0.21 1.38 1.38
N LYS A 121 -1.11 0.68 2.10
CA LYS A 121 -1.20 -0.78 2.03
C LYS A 121 -1.44 -1.28 0.61
N ASP A 122 -2.47 -0.74 -0.05
CA ASP A 122 -2.89 -1.25 -1.36
C ASP A 122 -1.77 -1.15 -2.41
N ILE A 123 -0.99 -0.05 -2.40
CA ILE A 123 0.14 0.15 -3.31
C ILE A 123 1.36 -0.68 -2.89
N ALA A 124 1.70 -0.73 -1.60
CA ALA A 124 2.79 -1.57 -1.11
C ALA A 124 2.60 -3.04 -1.51
N GLU A 125 1.38 -3.57 -1.36
CA GLU A 125 1.02 -4.93 -1.77
C GLU A 125 1.05 -5.12 -3.29
N GLU A 126 0.70 -4.10 -4.09
CA GLU A 126 0.82 -4.15 -5.56
C GLU A 126 2.26 -4.40 -6.01
N PHE A 127 3.24 -3.91 -5.24
CA PHE A 127 4.68 -4.04 -5.52
C PHE A 127 5.38 -5.10 -4.65
N GLY A 128 4.63 -6.03 -4.07
CA GLY A 128 5.15 -7.23 -3.42
C GLY A 128 5.55 -7.07 -1.95
N LEU A 129 5.34 -5.89 -1.35
CA LEU A 129 5.51 -5.70 0.09
C LEU A 129 4.22 -6.11 0.81
N THR A 130 4.13 -7.40 1.13
CA THR A 130 3.00 -8.00 1.85
C THR A 130 3.30 -8.05 3.34
N LEU A 131 2.28 -7.89 4.19
CA LEU A 131 2.45 -8.06 5.64
C LEU A 131 2.83 -9.49 6.01
#